data_AF-W9H266-F1
#
_entry.id   AF-W9H266-F1
#
_cell.length_a   1.000
_cell.length_b   1.000
_cell.length_c   1.000
_cell.angle_alpha   90.00
_cell.angle_beta   90.00
_cell.angle_gamma   90.00
#
_symmetry.space_group_name_H-M   'P 1'
#
loop_
_entity.id
_entity.type
_entity.pdbx_description
1 polymer ?
#
loop_
_entity_poly.entity_id
_entity_poly.type
_entity_poly.pdbx_seq_one_letter_code
_entity_poly.pdbx_strand_id
1 'polypeptide(L)'
;MRLRANMNGFFNVEPTTENRWRAIILFGRNTASFKFALGEALLSAGTASGDLIRLDGLALPYAKAICRHLQNAPKQITTSAGQFLKACVSWNEGMIDGEALRGVTV
;
A
#
# COMPACT_ATOMS: atom_id res chain seq x y z
N MET A 1 22.66 -16.83 -8.36
CA MET A 1 21.46 -17.68 -8.15
C MET A 1 20.21 -16.82 -8.34
N ARG A 2 19.59 -16.82 -9.52
CA ARG A 2 18.34 -16.09 -9.78
C ARG A 2 17.18 -17.02 -9.46
N LEU A 3 16.46 -16.78 -8.37
CA LEU A 3 15.13 -17.35 -8.17
C LEU A 3 14.20 -16.75 -9.23
N ARG A 4 14.04 -17.43 -10.37
CA ARG A 4 12.84 -17.27 -11.18
C ARG A 4 11.72 -17.92 -10.38
N ALA A 5 10.94 -17.12 -9.66
CA ALA A 5 9.64 -17.58 -9.17
C ALA A 5 8.90 -18.15 -10.39
N ASN A 6 8.68 -19.46 -10.40
CA ASN A 6 8.11 -20.15 -11.54
C ASN A 6 6.62 -19.79 -11.59
N MET A 7 6.28 -18.76 -12.37
CA MET A 7 4.94 -18.19 -12.49
C MET A 7 3.90 -19.27 -12.84
N ASN A 8 4.33 -20.30 -13.58
CA ASN A 8 3.50 -21.45 -13.94
C ASN A 8 3.04 -22.28 -12.73
N GLY A 9 3.86 -22.42 -11.68
CA GLY A 9 3.45 -23.16 -10.46
C GLY A 9 2.35 -22.45 -9.67
N PHE A 10 2.22 -21.13 -9.82
CA PHE A 10 1.23 -20.31 -9.13
C PHE A 10 -0.11 -20.24 -9.88
N PHE A 11 -0.09 -20.40 -11.22
CA PHE A 11 -1.28 -20.39 -12.08
C PHE A 11 -1.77 -21.80 -12.48
N ASN A 12 -0.96 -22.85 -12.33
CA ASN A 12 -1.32 -24.24 -12.68
C ASN A 12 -2.28 -24.93 -11.71
N VAL A 13 -2.62 -24.28 -10.60
CA VAL A 13 -3.67 -24.69 -9.67
C VAL A 13 -4.70 -23.58 -9.70
N GLU A 14 -5.99 -23.92 -9.74
CA GLU A 14 -7.06 -22.92 -9.66
C GLU A 14 -6.78 -22.01 -8.45
N PRO A 15 -6.43 -20.73 -8.67
CA PRO A 15 -5.79 -19.96 -7.62
C PRO A 15 -6.84 -19.63 -6.57
N THR A 16 -6.59 -20.04 -5.33
CA THR A 16 -7.37 -19.62 -4.16
C THR A 16 -7.42 -18.11 -4.08
N THR A 17 -8.43 -17.55 -3.41
CA THR A 17 -8.54 -16.10 -3.16
C THR A 17 -7.25 -15.54 -2.55
N GLU A 18 -6.64 -16.28 -1.64
CA GLU A 18 -5.37 -15.94 -0.99
C GLU A 18 -4.19 -15.88 -1.98
N ASN A 19 -4.12 -16.83 -2.91
CA ASN A 19 -3.11 -16.82 -3.96
C ASN A 19 -3.30 -15.63 -4.90
N ARG A 20 -4.54 -15.35 -5.31
CA ARG A 20 -4.85 -14.16 -6.14
C ARG A 20 -4.42 -12.87 -5.44
N TRP A 21 -4.72 -12.73 -4.16
CA TRP A 21 -4.30 -11.59 -3.34
C TRP A 21 -2.77 -11.43 -3.31
N ARG A 22 -2.05 -12.51 -2.98
CA ARG A 22 -0.58 -12.52 -3.00
C ARG A 22 -0.02 -12.14 -4.38
N ALA A 23 -0.63 -12.63 -5.46
CA ALA A 23 -0.18 -12.30 -6.80
C ALA A 23 -0.32 -10.82 -7.14
N ILE A 24 -1.43 -10.18 -6.75
CA ILE A 24 -1.64 -8.73 -6.95
C ILE A 24 -0.56 -7.94 -6.21
N ILE A 25 -0.29 -8.29 -4.95
CA ILE A 25 0.71 -7.60 -4.12
C ILE A 25 2.14 -7.85 -4.65
N LEU A 26 2.50 -9.08 -5.01
CA LEU A 26 3.86 -9.43 -5.44
C LEU A 26 4.15 -9.01 -6.88
N PHE A 27 3.25 -9.33 -7.81
CA PHE A 27 3.47 -9.23 -9.25
C PHE A 27 2.74 -8.06 -9.92
N GLY A 28 1.84 -7.36 -9.22
CA GLY A 28 1.25 -6.12 -9.71
C GLY A 28 2.31 -5.10 -10.10
N ARG A 29 2.03 -4.25 -11.10
CA ARG A 29 2.99 -3.27 -11.64
C ARG A 29 3.65 -2.48 -10.51
N ASN A 30 4.98 -2.53 -10.44
CA ASN A 30 5.75 -1.93 -9.36
C ASN A 30 6.07 -0.46 -9.66
N THR A 31 5.05 0.38 -9.71
CA THR A 31 5.21 1.83 -9.95
C THR A 31 5.39 2.64 -8.65
N ALA A 32 5.11 2.04 -7.47
CA ALA A 32 5.33 2.61 -6.13
C ALA A 32 5.11 1.58 -5.00
N SER A 33 5.48 1.92 -3.76
CA SER A 33 5.14 1.11 -2.55
C SER A 33 3.64 1.10 -2.21
N PHE A 34 2.78 1.70 -3.03
CA PHE A 34 1.34 1.84 -2.80
C PHE A 34 0.63 0.50 -2.61
N LYS A 35 0.96 -0.53 -3.40
CA LYS A 35 0.33 -1.86 -3.22
C LYS A 35 0.72 -2.52 -1.90
N PHE A 36 1.96 -2.33 -1.44
CA PHE A 36 2.42 -2.89 -0.16
C PHE A 36 1.83 -2.13 1.03
N ALA A 37 1.74 -0.80 0.94
CA ALA A 37 1.06 0.02 1.93
C ALA A 37 -0.43 -0.32 2.05
N LEU A 38 -1.10 -0.59 0.92
CA LEU A 38 -2.50 -1.07 0.93
C LEU A 38 -2.62 -2.43 1.60
N GLY A 39 -1.71 -3.36 1.29
CA GLY A 39 -1.68 -4.66 1.94
C GLY A 39 -1.47 -4.57 3.46
N GLU A 40 -0.54 -3.74 3.91
CA GLU A 40 -0.31 -3.50 5.34
C GLU A 40 -1.55 -2.90 6.02
N ALA A 41 -2.19 -1.90 5.40
CA ALA A 41 -3.38 -1.26 5.94
C ALA A 41 -4.54 -2.25 6.10
N LEU A 42 -4.77 -3.12 5.11
CA LEU A 42 -5.81 -4.15 5.16
C LEU A 42 -5.52 -5.22 6.21
N LEU A 43 -4.27 -5.68 6.33
CA LEU A 43 -3.87 -6.62 7.37
C LEU A 43 -4.03 -6.01 8.77
N SER A 44 -3.77 -4.71 8.91
CA SER A 44 -3.90 -3.97 10.17
C SER A 44 -5.36 -3.72 10.58
N ALA A 45 -6.28 -3.64 9.60
CA ALA A 45 -7.71 -3.48 9.86
C ALA A 45 -8.33 -4.72 10.53
N GLY A 46 -7.72 -5.90 10.37
CA GLY A 46 -8.19 -7.15 10.97
C GLY A 46 -9.56 -7.62 10.44
N THR A 47 -10.14 -8.62 11.10
CA THR A 47 -11.44 -9.23 10.75
C THR A 47 -12.61 -8.73 11.60
N ALA A 48 -12.35 -7.80 12.53
CA ALA A 48 -13.29 -7.46 13.61
C ALA A 48 -14.57 -6.73 13.15
N SER A 49 -14.62 -6.21 11.93
CA SER A 49 -15.76 -5.46 11.37
C SER A 49 -16.50 -6.17 10.23
N GLY A 50 -16.24 -7.46 10.00
CA GLY A 50 -16.82 -8.23 8.88
C GLY A 50 -16.12 -7.97 7.54
N ASP A 51 -16.71 -8.46 6.45
CA ASP A 51 -16.11 -8.42 5.10
C ASP A 51 -16.09 -7.02 4.44
N LEU A 52 -16.60 -5.99 5.12
CA LEU A 52 -16.74 -4.65 4.58
C LEU A 52 -15.87 -3.63 5.34
N ILE A 53 -14.94 -3.01 4.61
CA ILE A 53 -14.06 -1.96 5.11
C ILE A 53 -14.38 -0.65 4.40
N ARG A 54 -14.62 0.42 5.16
CA ARG A 54 -14.81 1.77 4.61
C ARG A 54 -13.45 2.35 4.19
N LEU A 55 -13.39 2.92 2.99
CA LEU A 55 -12.17 3.60 2.49
C LEU A 55 -11.67 4.67 3.47
N ASP A 56 -12.59 5.42 4.07
CA ASP A 56 -12.30 6.49 5.03
C ASP A 56 -11.58 5.95 6.29
N GLY A 57 -11.90 4.73 6.73
CA GLY A 57 -11.20 4.06 7.83
C GLY A 57 -9.84 3.47 7.43
N LEU A 58 -9.65 3.21 6.14
CA LEU A 58 -8.39 2.67 5.59
C LEU A 58 -7.39 3.77 5.23
N ALA A 59 -7.87 4.98 4.94
CA ALA A 59 -7.10 6.11 4.45
C ALA A 59 -5.90 6.45 5.35
N LEU A 60 -6.12 6.63 6.66
CA LEU A 60 -5.03 7.00 7.56
C LEU A 60 -3.99 5.88 7.77
N PRO A 61 -4.36 4.60 8.03
CA PRO A 61 -3.40 3.50 8.07
C PRO A 61 -2.59 3.37 6.77
N TYR A 62 -3.24 3.49 5.62
CA TYR A 62 -2.60 3.44 4.30
C TYR A 62 -1.57 4.56 4.13
N ALA A 63 -1.96 5.81 4.40
CA ALA A 63 -1.07 6.96 4.29
C ALA A 63 0.14 6.84 5.24
N LYS A 64 -0.07 6.38 6.47
CA LYS A 64 1.01 6.17 7.46
C LYS A 64 2.01 5.08 7.05
N ALA A 65 1.57 4.03 6.37
CA ALA A 65 2.49 3.03 5.80
C ALA A 65 3.40 3.69 4.75
N ILE A 66 2.84 4.52 3.87
CA ILE A 66 3.62 5.26 2.86
C ILE A 66 4.58 6.25 3.49
N CYS A 67 4.15 6.98 4.51
CA CYS A 67 4.99 7.90 5.27
C CYS A 67 6.22 7.19 5.84
N ARG A 68 6.05 6.02 6.47
CA ARG A 68 7.17 5.17 6.95
C ARG A 68 8.07 4.68 5.83
N HIS A 69 7.50 4.29 4.68
CA HIS A 69 8.31 3.89 3.53
C HIS A 69 9.16 5.05 2.98
N LEU A 70 8.61 6.27 2.93
CA LEU A 70 9.32 7.46 2.45
C LEU A 70 10.53 7.84 3.31
N GLN A 71 10.50 7.55 4.61
CA GLN A 71 11.64 7.81 5.51
C GLN A 71 12.87 6.96 5.16
N ASN A 72 12.66 5.73 4.68
CA ASN A 72 13.74 4.80 4.34
C ASN A 72 14.06 4.77 2.84
N ALA A 73 13.07 5.06 1.99
CA ALA A 73 13.15 5.02 0.55
C ALA A 73 12.36 6.19 -0.07
N PRO A 74 12.96 7.39 -0.20
CA PRO A 74 12.25 8.61 -0.57
C PRO A 74 11.72 8.59 -2.02
N LYS A 75 12.34 7.82 -2.92
CA LYS A 75 11.88 7.69 -4.30
C LYS A 75 10.79 6.63 -4.41
N GLN A 76 9.55 7.09 -4.60
CA GLN A 76 8.37 6.21 -4.66
C GLN A 76 7.70 6.12 -6.02
N ILE A 77 8.00 7.00 -6.96
CA ILE A 77 7.37 7.02 -8.29
C ILE A 77 8.40 7.37 -9.38
N THR A 78 8.04 7.10 -10.63
CA THR A 78 8.83 7.48 -11.80
C THR A 78 8.47 8.86 -12.37
N THR A 79 7.40 9.49 -11.87
CA THR A 79 6.91 10.82 -12.26
C THR A 79 7.14 11.86 -11.15
N SER A 80 6.73 13.11 -11.36
CA SER A 80 6.77 14.14 -10.32
C SER A 80 5.79 13.83 -9.18
N ALA A 81 6.19 14.18 -7.95
CA ALA A 81 5.38 13.95 -6.74
C ALA A 81 4.04 14.71 -6.83
N GLY A 82 2.94 13.97 -6.88
CA GLY A 82 1.58 14.51 -6.79
C GLY A 82 1.25 15.02 -5.38
N GLN A 83 0.06 15.60 -5.23
CA GLN A 83 -0.42 16.19 -3.96
C GLN A 83 -0.32 15.23 -2.77
N PHE A 84 -0.65 13.96 -2.98
CA PHE A 84 -0.61 12.95 -1.93
C PHE A 84 0.80 12.70 -1.39
N LEU A 85 1.80 12.49 -2.25
CA LEU A 85 3.18 12.26 -1.78
C LEU A 85 3.75 13.50 -1.08
N LYS A 86 3.38 14.71 -1.52
CA LYS A 86 3.74 15.94 -0.82
C LYS A 86 3.14 15.98 0.59
N ALA A 87 1.87 15.63 0.74
CA ALA A 87 1.23 15.54 2.06
C ALA A 87 1.93 14.51 2.96
N CYS A 88 2.31 13.34 2.43
CA CYS A 88 3.06 12.35 3.21
C CYS A 88 4.43 12.88 3.68
N VAL A 89 5.15 13.64 2.84
CA VAL A 89 6.40 14.30 3.24
C VAL A 89 6.13 15.36 4.31
N SER A 90 5.11 16.20 4.12
CA SER A 90 4.73 17.22 5.10
C SER A 90 4.31 16.63 6.45
N TRP A 91 3.66 15.47 6.46
CA TRP A 91 3.36 14.72 7.69
C TRP A 91 4.63 14.25 8.38
N ASN A 92 5.59 13.68 7.64
CA ASN A 92 6.88 13.26 8.18
C ASN A 92 7.70 14.43 8.75
N GLU A 93 7.52 15.62 8.21
CA GLU A 93 8.15 16.87 8.67
C GLU A 93 7.36 17.55 9.82
N GLY A 94 6.21 17.00 10.22
CA GLY A 94 5.37 17.56 11.30
C GLY A 94 4.59 18.81 10.91
N MET A 95 4.46 19.11 9.62
CA MET A 95 3.77 20.32 9.11
C MET A 95 2.25 20.16 8.98
N ILE A 96 1.74 18.94 8.89
CA ILE A 96 0.30 18.65 8.86
C ILE A 96 -0.04 17.62 9.93
N ASP A 97 -1.31 17.55 10.34
CA ASP A 97 -1.78 16.56 11.29
C ASP A 97 -2.36 15.30 10.59
N GLY A 98 -2.83 14.33 11.39
CA GLY A 98 -3.37 13.08 10.87
C GLY A 98 -4.71 13.25 10.13
N GLU A 99 -5.51 14.26 10.47
CA GLU A 99 -6.79 14.51 9.82
C GLU A 99 -6.59 15.18 8.46
N ALA A 100 -5.66 16.13 8.37
CA ALA A 100 -5.21 16.71 7.11
C ALA A 100 -4.61 15.65 6.18
N LEU A 101 -3.78 14.74 6.70
CA LEU A 101 -3.24 13.63 5.92
C LEU A 101 -4.35 12.69 5.42
N ARG A 102 -5.30 12.34 6.30
CA ARG A 102 -6.47 11.53 5.93
C ARG A 102 -7.26 12.20 4.81
N GLY A 103 -7.57 13.50 4.93
CA GLY A 103 -8.36 14.25 3.96
C GLY A 103 -7.76 14.33 2.56
N VAL A 104 -6.43 14.28 2.42
CA VAL A 104 -5.76 14.21 1.09
C VAL A 104 -5.77 12.78 0.51
N THR A 105 -6.04 11.77 1.33
CA THR A 105 -5.96 10.36 0.96
C THR A 105 -7.28 9.78 0.48
N VAL A 106 -8.42 10.33 0.92
CA VAL A 106 -9.78 9.92 0.51
C VAL A 106 -10.22 10.69 -0.73
#